data_AF-A0A8X7N085-F1
#
_entry.id   AF-A0A8X7N085-F1
#
_cell.length_a   1.000
_cell.length_b   1.000
_cell.length_c   1.000
_cell.angle_alpha   90.00
_cell.angle_beta   90.00
_cell.angle_gamma   90.00
#
_symmetry.space_group_name_H-M   'P 1'
#
loop_
_entity.id
_entity.type
_entity.pdbx_description
1 polymer ?
#
loop_
_entity_poly.entity_id
_entity_poly.type
_entity_poly.pdbx_seq_one_letter_code
_entity_poly.pdbx_strand_id
1 'polypeptide(L)'
;MNAEVARHDWMKSHLLEPKAVKGFAFWMLRQPEQALAAFTSAMELIYKRAEESKGGLRRRHYRASEDLRYMLISGWIGGVRAALGDLQGARQDGESAVQEMRRRLKVLAEGNAAEFDGAELEDGEVDDEDRYRPVHESLEPIDRILPHILLILAATLTRLGELKEAMDHVDEVLERSKMYRCRDELTVKTALLLKLRLLQHSSPDDIMLLQQIKTEAEAIPMQGFLVQLRCSKADLPLSPKCSDNYCP
;
A
#
# COMPACT_ATOMS: atom_id res chain seq x y z
N MET A 1 9.47 37.20 -12.28
CA MET A 1 8.86 36.06 -11.55
C MET A 1 9.59 35.96 -10.21
N ASN A 2 8.93 36.29 -9.09
CA ASN A 2 9.60 36.58 -7.81
C ASN A 2 10.18 35.33 -7.15
N ALA A 3 11.44 35.41 -6.70
CA ALA A 3 12.15 34.33 -6.00
C ALA A 3 11.40 33.82 -4.75
N GLU A 4 10.58 34.67 -4.11
CA GLU A 4 9.72 34.27 -2.98
C GLU A 4 8.57 33.34 -3.39
N VAL A 5 7.99 33.52 -4.58
CA VAL A 5 6.95 32.63 -5.11
C VAL A 5 7.56 31.26 -5.44
N ALA A 6 8.74 31.24 -6.04
CA ALA A 6 9.49 30.02 -6.31
C ALA A 6 9.90 29.29 -5.02
N ARG A 7 10.32 30.02 -3.97
CA ARG A 7 10.67 29.46 -2.65
C ARG A 7 9.45 28.90 -1.92
N HIS A 8 8.30 29.56 -2.03
CA HIS A 8 7.05 29.16 -1.41
C HIS A 8 6.44 27.91 -2.10
N ASP A 9 6.53 27.80 -3.43
CA ASP A 9 6.12 26.59 -4.16
C ASP A 9 7.12 25.42 -3.99
N TRP A 10 8.41 25.73 -3.83
CA TRP A 10 9.43 24.75 -3.43
C TRP A 10 9.16 24.20 -2.01
N MET A 11 8.83 25.04 -1.03
CA MET A 11 8.48 24.59 0.33
C MET A 11 7.21 23.74 0.37
N LYS A 12 6.14 24.11 -0.36
CA LYS A 12 4.88 23.35 -0.37
C LYS A 12 5.04 21.92 -0.89
N SER A 13 5.85 21.73 -1.93
CA SER A 13 6.10 20.41 -2.52
C SER A 13 6.96 19.52 -1.61
N HIS A 14 7.83 20.10 -0.78
CA HIS A 14 8.67 19.36 0.18
C HIS A 14 7.95 18.99 1.49
N LEU A 15 6.73 19.48 1.74
CA LEU A 15 5.98 19.15 2.95
C LEU A 15 5.16 17.85 2.85
N LEU A 16 5.03 17.27 1.65
CA LEU A 16 4.25 16.05 1.45
C LEU A 16 4.79 14.87 2.26
N GLU A 17 6.08 14.55 2.09
CA GLU A 17 6.74 13.44 2.78
C GLU A 17 6.78 13.65 4.30
N PRO A 18 7.19 14.82 4.84
CA PRO A 18 7.11 15.08 6.27
C PRO A 18 5.70 14.89 6.85
N LYS A 19 4.65 15.32 6.15
CA LYS A 19 3.26 15.12 6.61
C LYS A 19 2.85 13.65 6.58
N ALA A 20 3.22 12.93 5.53
CA ALA A 20 2.94 11.49 5.41
C ALA A 20 3.68 10.70 6.50
N VAL A 21 4.96 10.97 6.73
CA VAL A 21 5.76 10.36 7.82
C VAL A 21 5.16 10.69 9.19
N LYS A 22 4.74 11.95 9.41
CA LYS A 22 4.07 12.37 10.65
C LYS A 22 2.76 11.60 10.87
N GLY A 23 1.95 11.43 9.83
CA GLY A 23 0.71 10.64 9.89
C GLY A 23 0.98 9.18 10.22
N PHE A 24 1.98 8.58 9.58
CA PHE A 24 2.40 7.21 9.87
C PHE A 24 2.87 7.05 11.32
N ALA A 25 3.71 7.98 11.80
CA ALA A 25 4.18 7.97 13.19
C ALA A 25 3.02 8.06 14.18
N PHE A 26 2.06 8.98 13.98
CA PHE A 26 0.86 9.05 14.82
C PHE A 26 0.07 7.73 14.81
N TRP A 27 -0.09 7.12 13.63
CA TRP A 27 -0.81 5.85 13.54
C TRP A 27 -0.10 4.74 14.32
N MET A 28 1.23 4.63 14.15
CA MET A 28 2.04 3.64 14.88
C MET A 28 2.01 3.87 16.40
N LEU A 29 1.91 5.13 16.84
CA LEU A 29 1.73 5.56 18.23
C LEU A 29 0.29 5.46 18.74
N ARG A 30 -0.62 4.82 17.99
CA ARG A 30 -2.05 4.63 18.34
C ARG A 30 -2.80 5.95 18.53
N GLN A 31 -2.49 6.93 17.70
CA GLN A 31 -3.15 8.24 17.62
C GLN A 31 -3.85 8.38 16.25
N PRO A 32 -4.90 7.58 15.98
CA PRO A 32 -5.48 7.48 14.64
C PRO A 32 -6.15 8.77 14.17
N GLU A 33 -6.71 9.59 15.07
CA GLU A 33 -7.33 10.88 14.71
C GLU A 33 -6.27 11.87 14.21
N GLN A 34 -5.14 11.97 14.91
CA GLN A 34 -3.99 12.80 14.51
C GLN A 34 -3.35 12.27 13.23
N ALA A 35 -3.28 10.95 13.07
CA ALA A 35 -2.81 10.32 11.84
C ALA A 35 -3.69 10.70 10.64
N LEU A 36 -5.02 10.58 10.79
CA LEU A 36 -5.97 10.94 9.75
C LEU A 36 -5.83 12.41 9.35
N ALA A 37 -5.75 13.32 10.31
CA ALA A 37 -5.56 14.75 10.04
C ALA A 37 -4.25 15.02 9.24
N ALA A 38 -3.15 14.35 9.62
CA ALA A 38 -1.87 14.48 8.93
C ALA A 38 -1.91 13.92 7.50
N PHE A 39 -2.54 12.76 7.29
CA PHE A 39 -2.69 12.15 5.97
C PHE A 39 -3.63 12.93 5.06
N THR A 40 -4.77 13.42 5.58
CA THR A 40 -5.67 14.29 4.82
C THR A 40 -4.94 15.55 4.35
N SER A 41 -4.16 16.18 5.25
CA SER A 41 -3.35 17.34 4.86
C SER A 41 -2.26 17.00 3.83
N ALA A 42 -1.70 15.79 3.85
CA ALA A 42 -0.78 15.32 2.81
C ALA A 42 -1.52 15.14 1.47
N MET A 43 -2.71 14.54 1.46
CA MET A 43 -3.53 14.36 0.26
C MET A 43 -3.96 15.68 -0.37
N GLU A 44 -4.32 16.69 0.43
CA GLU A 44 -4.63 18.04 -0.04
C GLU A 44 -3.50 18.65 -0.86
N LEU A 45 -2.24 18.40 -0.50
CA LEU A 45 -1.09 18.86 -1.29
C LEU A 45 -1.00 18.17 -2.65
N ILE A 46 -1.33 16.88 -2.72
CA ILE A 46 -1.36 16.13 -3.99
C ILE A 46 -2.49 16.65 -4.88
N TYR A 47 -3.69 16.86 -4.34
CA TYR A 47 -4.82 17.41 -5.08
C TYR A 47 -4.54 18.83 -5.57
N LYS A 48 -3.97 19.68 -4.71
CA LYS A 48 -3.59 21.04 -5.07
C LYS A 48 -2.60 21.06 -6.24
N ARG A 49 -1.57 20.22 -6.19
CA ARG A 49 -0.60 20.05 -7.29
C ARG A 49 -1.30 19.61 -8.59
N ALA A 50 -2.28 18.72 -8.49
CA ALA A 50 -3.05 18.29 -9.66
C ALA A 50 -3.89 19.42 -10.26
N GLU A 51 -4.52 20.23 -9.42
CA GLU A 51 -5.30 21.37 -9.88
C GLU A 51 -4.43 22.44 -10.54
N GLU A 52 -3.30 22.77 -9.93
CA GLU A 52 -2.31 23.70 -10.50
C GLU A 52 -1.79 23.22 -11.87
N SER A 53 -1.72 21.91 -12.09
CA SER A 53 -1.31 21.33 -13.38
C SER A 53 -2.32 21.52 -14.51
N LYS A 54 -3.60 21.76 -14.18
CA LYS A 54 -4.65 22.03 -15.19
C LYS A 54 -4.55 23.43 -15.76
N GLY A 55 -4.00 24.39 -15.00
CA GLY A 55 -3.85 25.79 -15.41
C GLY A 55 -2.60 26.10 -16.24
N GLY A 56 -1.72 25.12 -16.49
CA GLY A 56 -0.47 25.31 -17.24
C GLY A 56 -0.56 24.88 -18.70
N LEU A 57 0.27 25.47 -19.57
CA LEU A 57 0.48 25.12 -21.00
C LEU A 57 1.04 23.69 -21.25
N ARG A 58 1.04 22.80 -20.26
CA ARG A 58 1.64 21.46 -20.38
C ARG A 58 0.73 20.55 -21.20
N ARG A 59 1.33 19.83 -22.17
CA ARG A 59 0.64 18.84 -23.05
C ARG A 59 0.02 17.65 -22.30
N ARG A 60 0.35 17.44 -21.02
CA ARG A 60 -0.19 16.36 -20.19
C ARG A 60 -0.58 16.89 -18.82
N HIS A 61 -1.86 16.81 -18.50
CA HIS A 61 -2.38 17.17 -17.17
C HIS A 61 -1.98 16.08 -16.17
N TYR A 62 -1.40 16.49 -15.05
CA TYR A 62 -1.09 15.57 -13.96
C TYR A 62 -2.39 15.25 -13.21
N ARG A 63 -2.67 13.96 -13.01
CA ARG A 63 -3.79 13.53 -12.15
C ARG A 63 -3.25 13.15 -10.78
N ALA A 64 -3.97 13.50 -9.71
CA ALA A 64 -3.58 13.10 -8.35
C ALA A 64 -3.41 11.58 -8.23
N SER A 65 -4.31 10.83 -8.88
CA SER A 65 -4.27 9.36 -8.96
C SER A 65 -3.06 8.82 -9.73
N GLU A 66 -2.30 9.66 -10.44
CA GLU A 66 -1.05 9.32 -11.13
C GLU A 66 0.20 9.43 -10.22
N ASP A 67 0.08 9.96 -9.00
CA ASP A 67 1.17 9.97 -8.01
C ASP A 67 1.24 8.63 -7.24
N LEU A 68 2.43 8.04 -7.09
CA LEU A 68 2.61 6.83 -6.29
C LEU A 68 2.32 7.08 -4.79
N ARG A 69 2.61 8.29 -4.32
CA ARG A 69 2.36 8.71 -2.94
C ARG A 69 0.88 8.84 -2.67
N TYR A 70 0.07 9.17 -3.68
CA TYR A 70 -1.39 9.18 -3.56
C TYR A 70 -1.87 7.79 -3.12
N MET A 71 -1.45 6.74 -3.81
CA MET A 71 -1.89 5.37 -3.51
C MET A 71 -1.41 4.89 -2.15
N LEU A 72 -0.15 5.17 -1.80
CA LEU A 72 0.38 4.85 -0.47
C LEU A 72 -0.41 5.54 0.64
N ILE A 73 -0.63 6.86 0.52
CA ILE A 73 -1.36 7.64 1.53
C ILE A 73 -2.84 7.21 1.57
N SER A 74 -3.48 6.93 0.44
CA SER A 74 -4.84 6.37 0.39
C SER A 74 -4.92 5.04 1.12
N GLY A 75 -3.96 4.13 0.92
CA GLY A 75 -3.87 2.88 1.68
C GLY A 75 -3.72 3.11 3.18
N TRP A 76 -2.86 4.04 3.60
CA TRP A 76 -2.71 4.41 5.01
C TRP A 76 -3.96 5.06 5.61
N ILE A 77 -4.65 5.93 4.86
CA ILE A 77 -5.96 6.48 5.26
C ILE A 77 -6.95 5.35 5.49
N GLY A 78 -7.01 4.38 4.58
CA GLY A 78 -7.86 3.19 4.75
C GLY A 78 -7.56 2.45 6.06
N GLY A 79 -6.28 2.20 6.35
CA GLY A 79 -5.87 1.56 7.60
C GLY A 79 -6.23 2.36 8.85
N VAL A 80 -6.11 3.69 8.79
CA VAL A 80 -6.51 4.59 9.90
C VAL A 80 -8.04 4.62 10.06
N ARG A 81 -8.80 4.72 8.97
CA ARG A 81 -10.27 4.65 9.00
C ARG A 81 -10.75 3.34 9.60
N ALA A 82 -10.13 2.22 9.23
CA ALA A 82 -10.41 0.94 9.83
C ALA A 82 -10.13 0.98 11.34
N ALA A 83 -8.99 1.53 11.76
CA ALA A 83 -8.65 1.67 13.19
C ALA A 83 -9.64 2.55 13.97
N LEU A 84 -10.30 3.50 13.30
CA LEU A 84 -11.37 4.35 13.84
C LEU A 84 -12.77 3.71 13.79
N GLY A 85 -12.90 2.52 13.20
CA GLY A 85 -14.16 1.78 13.10
C GLY A 85 -14.93 1.97 11.78
N ASP A 86 -14.48 2.87 10.90
CA ASP A 86 -15.03 3.02 9.55
C ASP A 86 -14.46 1.95 8.60
N LEU A 87 -14.96 0.72 8.74
CA LEU A 87 -14.49 -0.42 7.95
C LEU A 87 -14.89 -0.34 6.46
N GLN A 88 -16.05 0.24 6.16
CA GLN A 88 -16.55 0.34 4.78
C GLN A 88 -15.80 1.42 4.00
N GLY A 89 -15.57 2.60 4.61
CA GLY A 89 -14.72 3.63 4.00
C GLY A 89 -13.28 3.14 3.81
N ALA A 90 -12.76 2.40 4.79
CA ALA A 90 -11.45 1.76 4.69
C ALA A 90 -11.34 0.75 3.54
N ARG A 91 -12.37 -0.09 3.36
CA ARG A 91 -12.45 -1.04 2.24
C ARG A 91 -12.42 -0.30 0.91
N GLN A 92 -13.26 0.72 0.75
CA GLN A 92 -13.34 1.49 -0.49
C GLN A 92 -12.01 2.15 -0.86
N ASP A 93 -11.32 2.78 0.11
CA ASP A 93 -10.02 3.40 -0.12
C ASP A 93 -8.95 2.35 -0.48
N GLY A 94 -8.93 1.23 0.24
CA GLY A 94 -7.97 0.14 0.04
C GLY A 94 -8.14 -0.54 -1.31
N GLU A 95 -9.36 -0.91 -1.69
CA GLU A 95 -9.68 -1.51 -2.99
C GLU A 95 -9.28 -0.58 -4.14
N SER A 96 -9.63 0.70 -4.04
CA SER A 96 -9.29 1.71 -5.05
C SER A 96 -7.78 1.84 -5.22
N ALA A 97 -7.03 1.89 -4.11
CA ALA A 97 -5.58 1.99 -4.14
C ALA A 97 -4.92 0.72 -4.72
N VAL A 98 -5.38 -0.48 -4.34
CA VAL A 98 -4.88 -1.75 -4.89
C VAL A 98 -5.17 -1.87 -6.38
N GLN A 99 -6.39 -1.54 -6.81
CA GLN A 99 -6.77 -1.61 -8.24
C GLN A 99 -5.90 -0.69 -9.09
N GLU A 100 -5.68 0.54 -8.65
CA GLU A 100 -4.84 1.50 -9.39
C GLU A 100 -3.37 1.07 -9.43
N MET A 101 -2.82 0.52 -8.34
CA MET A 101 -1.46 -0.04 -8.30
C MET A 101 -1.31 -1.23 -9.25
N ARG A 102 -2.25 -2.19 -9.22
CA ARG A 102 -2.25 -3.35 -10.12
C ARG A 102 -2.39 -2.93 -11.58
N ARG A 103 -3.25 -1.95 -11.88
CA ARG A 103 -3.41 -1.37 -13.22
C ARG A 103 -2.08 -0.82 -13.74
N ARG A 104 -1.31 -0.13 -12.90
CA ARG A 104 -0.01 0.42 -13.28
C ARG A 104 1.06 -0.63 -13.48
N LEU A 105 1.12 -1.64 -12.61
CA LEU A 105 2.01 -2.79 -12.82
C LEU A 105 1.76 -3.42 -14.20
N LYS A 106 0.48 -3.61 -14.55
CA LYS A 106 0.09 -4.14 -15.86
C LYS A 106 0.56 -3.26 -17.01
N VAL A 107 0.29 -1.95 -16.96
CA VAL A 107 0.71 -1.00 -18.00
C VAL A 107 2.23 -0.96 -18.15
N LEU A 108 2.99 -1.01 -17.04
CA LEU A 108 4.45 -1.02 -17.08
C LEU A 108 5.00 -2.34 -17.63
N ALA A 109 4.41 -3.47 -17.26
CA ALA A 109 4.79 -4.78 -17.80
C ALA A 109 4.50 -4.89 -19.31
N GLU A 110 3.36 -4.38 -19.77
CA GLU A 110 2.97 -4.37 -21.19
C GLU A 110 3.75 -3.32 -22.00
N GLY A 111 4.04 -2.15 -21.41
CA GLY A 111 4.84 -1.09 -22.03
C GLY A 111 6.30 -1.50 -22.25
N ASN A 112 6.89 -2.22 -21.27
CA ASN A 112 8.23 -2.78 -21.41
C ASN A 112 8.31 -3.93 -22.43
N ALA A 113 7.18 -4.57 -22.78
CA ALA A 113 7.13 -5.60 -23.81
C ALA A 113 7.09 -5.03 -25.24
N ALA A 114 6.64 -3.79 -25.43
CA ALA A 114 6.53 -3.15 -26.74
C ALA A 114 7.86 -2.54 -27.27
N GLU A 115 8.89 -2.40 -26.43
CA GLU A 115 10.21 -1.88 -26.83
C GLU A 115 11.23 -3.00 -27.16
N PHE A 116 10.83 -4.28 -27.15
CA PHE A 116 11.73 -5.40 -27.44
C PHE A 116 11.58 -5.99 -28.86
N ASP A 117 10.71 -5.43 -29.71
CA ASP A 117 10.50 -5.92 -31.07
C ASP A 117 10.85 -4.84 -32.11
N GLY A 118 12.09 -4.91 -32.59
CA GLY A 118 12.54 -4.43 -33.90
C GLY A 118 12.25 -2.98 -34.28
N ALA A 119 13.18 -2.07 -33.98
CA ALA A 119 13.36 -0.88 -34.80
C ALA A 119 14.86 -0.68 -35.07
N GLU A 120 15.27 -1.02 -36.29
CA GLU A 120 16.54 -0.58 -36.88
C GLU A 120 16.60 0.95 -36.77
N LEU A 121 17.59 1.46 -36.05
CA LEU A 121 17.85 2.89 -35.95
C LEU A 121 18.76 3.30 -37.11
N GLU A 122 18.23 4.12 -38.02
CA GLU A 122 19.04 4.90 -38.97
C GLU A 122 19.86 5.95 -38.20
N ASP A 123 21.12 6.06 -38.60
CA ASP A 123 22.13 6.96 -38.06
C ASP A 123 21.67 8.42 -38.06
N GLY A 124 21.67 9.02 -36.87
CA GLY A 124 21.41 10.45 -36.67
C GLY A 124 21.95 10.92 -35.34
N GLU A 125 23.19 11.42 -35.34
CA GLU A 125 23.85 12.06 -34.21
C GLU A 125 22.96 13.16 -33.60
N VAL A 126 22.59 12.96 -32.33
CA VAL A 126 22.15 14.03 -31.43
C VAL A 126 22.81 13.79 -30.08
N ASP A 127 23.62 14.75 -29.66
CA ASP A 127 24.37 14.79 -28.39
C ASP A 127 23.51 14.39 -27.17
N ASP A 128 23.94 13.27 -26.60
CA ASP A 128 24.23 12.94 -25.21
C ASP A 128 23.37 13.41 -24.00
N GLU A 129 23.23 12.41 -23.11
CA GLU A 129 22.86 12.39 -21.69
C GLU A 129 21.39 12.30 -21.23
N ASP A 130 20.39 12.82 -21.96
CA ASP A 130 18.99 12.79 -21.47
C ASP A 130 18.08 11.74 -22.15
N ARG A 131 18.57 11.03 -23.18
CA ARG A 131 17.73 10.13 -24.01
C ARG A 131 17.76 8.65 -23.60
N TYR A 132 18.65 8.28 -22.69
CA TYR A 132 18.81 6.91 -22.19
C TYR A 132 18.91 6.90 -20.67
N ARG A 133 17.87 7.37 -19.97
CA ARG A 133 17.67 6.95 -18.57
C ARG A 133 16.84 5.66 -18.62
N PRO A 134 17.41 4.48 -18.30
CA PRO A 134 16.70 3.23 -18.49
C PRO A 134 15.40 3.23 -17.67
N VAL A 135 14.31 2.78 -18.31
CA VAL A 135 12.97 2.53 -17.75
C VAL A 135 12.99 1.54 -16.55
N HIS A 136 14.17 1.06 -16.16
CA HIS A 136 14.41 0.25 -14.96
C HIS A 136 14.15 0.97 -13.61
N GLU A 137 13.95 2.30 -13.57
CA GLU A 137 13.59 3.03 -12.35
C GLU A 137 12.08 2.95 -11.97
N SER A 138 11.19 2.39 -12.81
CA SER A 138 9.74 2.67 -12.67
C SER A 138 8.89 1.67 -11.89
N LEU A 139 9.37 0.45 -11.60
CA LEU A 139 8.60 -0.59 -10.90
C LEU A 139 8.93 -0.70 -9.41
N GLU A 140 10.17 -0.41 -9.02
CA GLU A 140 10.67 -0.61 -7.66
C GLU A 140 9.83 0.07 -6.58
N PRO A 141 9.32 1.30 -6.75
CA PRO A 141 8.46 1.91 -5.75
C PRO A 141 7.08 1.24 -5.69
N ILE A 142 6.54 0.76 -6.82
CA ILE A 142 5.23 0.11 -6.88
C ILE A 142 5.28 -1.26 -6.21
N ASP A 143 6.32 -2.04 -6.51
CA ASP A 143 6.53 -3.37 -5.92
C ASP A 143 6.77 -3.32 -4.41
N ARG A 144 7.32 -2.21 -3.89
CA ARG A 144 7.46 -1.98 -2.45
C ARG A 144 6.16 -1.48 -1.81
N ILE A 145 5.41 -0.60 -2.47
CA ILE A 145 4.19 0.01 -1.91
C ILE A 145 3.01 -0.96 -1.92
N LEU A 146 2.83 -1.73 -3.00
CA LEU A 146 1.65 -2.59 -3.16
C LEU A 146 1.48 -3.61 -2.00
N PRO A 147 2.53 -4.32 -1.55
CA PRO A 147 2.42 -5.22 -0.40
C PRO A 147 1.86 -4.57 0.87
N HIS A 148 2.25 -3.32 1.16
CA HIS A 148 1.74 -2.59 2.32
C HIS A 148 0.24 -2.33 2.20
N ILE A 149 -0.22 -1.88 1.04
CA ILE A 149 -1.64 -1.55 0.80
C ILE A 149 -2.49 -2.83 0.81
N LEU A 150 -2.02 -3.89 0.15
CA LEU A 150 -2.67 -5.21 0.17
C LEU A 150 -2.88 -5.70 1.59
N LEU A 151 -1.87 -5.56 2.45
CA LEU A 151 -1.95 -6.03 3.82
C LEU A 151 -2.93 -5.22 4.68
N ILE A 152 -2.99 -3.91 4.48
CA ILE A 152 -3.98 -3.04 5.13
C ILE A 152 -5.40 -3.40 4.68
N LEU A 153 -5.61 -3.61 3.38
CA LEU A 153 -6.89 -4.04 2.84
C LEU A 153 -7.28 -5.43 3.38
N ALA A 154 -6.35 -6.39 3.37
CA ALA A 154 -6.58 -7.74 3.89
C ALA A 154 -7.01 -7.71 5.37
N ALA A 155 -6.36 -6.89 6.19
CA ALA A 155 -6.75 -6.69 7.58
C ALA A 155 -8.16 -6.10 7.72
N THR A 156 -8.52 -5.13 6.87
CA THR A 156 -9.85 -4.53 6.83
C THR A 156 -10.91 -5.56 6.45
N LEU A 157 -10.66 -6.33 5.38
CA LEU A 157 -11.53 -7.42 4.91
C LEU A 157 -11.70 -8.51 5.97
N THR A 158 -10.61 -8.85 6.67
CA THR A 158 -10.65 -9.79 7.79
C THR A 158 -11.65 -9.35 8.86
N ARG A 159 -11.63 -8.06 9.23
CA ARG A 159 -12.55 -7.48 10.23
C ARG A 159 -13.98 -7.36 9.72
N LEU A 160 -14.17 -7.30 8.41
CA LEU A 160 -15.48 -7.37 7.76
C LEU A 160 -16.01 -8.81 7.61
N GLY A 161 -15.19 -9.83 7.90
CA GLY A 161 -15.56 -11.24 7.72
C GLY A 161 -15.36 -11.79 6.32
N GLU A 162 -14.75 -11.03 5.42
CA GLU A 162 -14.43 -11.42 4.05
C GLU A 162 -13.12 -12.24 4.02
N LEU A 163 -13.11 -13.37 4.74
CA LEU A 163 -11.88 -14.10 5.10
C LEU A 163 -11.15 -14.68 3.88
N LYS A 164 -11.89 -15.08 2.84
CA LYS A 164 -11.30 -15.63 1.62
C LYS A 164 -10.52 -14.56 0.86
N GLU A 165 -11.16 -13.42 0.60
CA GLU A 165 -10.53 -12.30 -0.11
C GLU A 165 -9.35 -11.73 0.69
N ALA A 166 -9.48 -11.67 2.02
CA ALA A 166 -8.37 -11.33 2.90
C ALA A 166 -7.18 -12.30 2.74
N MET A 167 -7.43 -13.61 2.66
CA MET A 167 -6.38 -14.60 2.44
C MET A 167 -5.72 -14.43 1.07
N ASP A 168 -6.49 -14.21 0.01
CA ASP A 168 -5.96 -14.01 -1.35
C ASP A 168 -4.97 -12.83 -1.39
N HIS A 169 -5.28 -11.73 -0.70
CA HIS A 169 -4.38 -10.59 -0.58
C HIS A 169 -3.13 -10.88 0.26
N VAL A 170 -3.26 -11.62 1.36
CA VAL A 170 -2.12 -12.03 2.20
C VAL A 170 -1.17 -12.95 1.42
N ASP A 171 -1.72 -13.88 0.64
CA ASP A 171 -0.93 -14.77 -0.20
C ASP A 171 -0.20 -14.00 -1.30
N GLU A 172 -0.83 -13.01 -1.92
CA GLU A 172 -0.15 -12.14 -2.88
C GLU A 172 1.01 -11.38 -2.24
N VAL A 173 0.85 -10.85 -1.02
CA VAL A 173 1.93 -10.17 -0.29
C VAL A 173 3.12 -11.11 -0.07
N LEU A 174 2.85 -12.33 0.40
CA LEU A 174 3.89 -13.32 0.68
C LEU A 174 4.58 -13.78 -0.60
N GLU A 175 3.85 -14.02 -1.68
CA GLU A 175 4.43 -14.42 -2.97
C GLU A 175 5.34 -13.32 -3.52
N ARG A 176 4.91 -12.06 -3.49
CA ARG A 176 5.74 -10.92 -3.91
C ARG A 176 6.98 -10.77 -3.04
N SER A 177 6.91 -11.08 -1.76
CA SER A 177 8.05 -10.95 -0.85
C SER A 177 9.17 -11.96 -1.08
N LYS A 178 8.90 -13.06 -1.79
CA LYS A 178 9.93 -14.02 -2.24
C LYS A 178 10.86 -13.38 -3.26
N MET A 179 10.43 -12.33 -3.94
CA MET A 179 11.28 -11.50 -4.79
C MET A 179 12.12 -10.59 -3.88
N TYR A 180 13.42 -10.87 -3.75
CA TYR A 180 14.34 -10.18 -2.82
C TYR A 180 14.32 -8.64 -2.90
N ARG A 181 13.94 -8.06 -4.05
CA ARG A 181 13.85 -6.61 -4.25
C ARG A 181 12.68 -5.93 -3.50
N CYS A 182 11.70 -6.73 -3.05
CA CYS A 182 10.42 -6.26 -2.53
C CYS A 182 10.21 -6.67 -1.06
N ARG A 183 11.22 -7.27 -0.44
CA ARG A 183 11.10 -7.85 0.90
C ARG A 183 11.21 -6.77 1.97
N ASP A 184 10.06 -6.26 2.41
CA ASP A 184 9.94 -5.49 3.64
C ASP A 184 9.62 -6.43 4.82
N GLU A 185 10.58 -6.62 5.73
CA GLU A 185 10.46 -7.57 6.86
C GLU A 185 9.25 -7.28 7.75
N LEU A 186 8.94 -6.00 7.96
CA LEU A 186 7.81 -5.57 8.77
C LEU A 186 6.48 -6.05 8.15
N THR A 187 6.32 -5.88 6.84
CA THR A 187 5.15 -6.31 6.07
C THR A 187 5.06 -7.81 5.99
N VAL A 188 6.17 -8.51 5.70
CA VAL A 188 6.20 -9.98 5.64
C VAL A 188 5.78 -10.57 6.98
N LYS A 189 6.35 -10.09 8.10
CA LYS A 189 5.95 -10.57 9.42
C LYS A 189 4.48 -10.32 9.69
N THR A 190 3.99 -9.13 9.36
CA THR A 190 2.57 -8.78 9.56
C THR A 190 1.65 -9.66 8.70
N ALA A 191 2.05 -9.98 7.48
CA ALA A 191 1.32 -10.89 6.58
C ALA A 191 1.30 -12.32 7.11
N LEU A 192 2.44 -12.86 7.56
CA LEU A 192 2.51 -14.20 8.18
C LEU A 192 1.64 -14.28 9.44
N LEU A 193 1.68 -13.26 10.30
CA LEU A 193 0.85 -13.21 11.51
C LEU A 193 -0.64 -13.10 11.19
N LEU A 194 -1.02 -12.37 10.13
CA LEU A 194 -2.41 -12.29 9.67
C LEU A 194 -2.85 -13.64 9.04
N LYS A 195 -2.01 -14.26 8.21
CA LYS A 195 -2.24 -15.59 7.64
C LYS A 195 -2.49 -16.62 8.73
N LEU A 196 -1.64 -16.62 9.76
CA LEU A 196 -1.77 -17.51 10.92
C LEU A 196 -3.14 -17.34 11.59
N ARG A 197 -3.62 -16.10 11.76
CA ARG A 197 -4.93 -15.82 12.37
C ARG A 197 -6.09 -16.28 11.50
N LEU A 198 -6.01 -16.03 10.19
CA LEU A 198 -7.02 -16.48 9.24
C LEU A 198 -7.12 -18.02 9.22
N LEU A 199 -5.99 -18.72 9.18
CA LEU A 199 -5.95 -20.19 9.21
C LEU A 199 -6.39 -20.77 10.55
N GLN A 200 -6.04 -20.14 11.68
CA GLN A 200 -6.57 -20.55 12.99
C GLN A 200 -8.10 -20.46 13.06
N HIS A 201 -8.70 -19.58 12.26
CA HIS A 201 -10.16 -19.43 12.20
C HIS A 201 -10.80 -20.39 11.20
N SER A 202 -10.23 -20.55 10.01
CA SER A 202 -10.81 -21.33 8.91
C SER A 202 -10.41 -22.81 8.89
N SER A 203 -9.22 -23.16 9.39
CA SER A 203 -8.63 -24.50 9.34
C SER A 203 -7.74 -24.77 10.56
N PRO A 204 -8.30 -24.76 11.78
CA PRO A 204 -7.53 -24.90 13.03
C PRO A 204 -6.81 -26.25 13.17
N ASP A 205 -7.25 -27.27 12.44
CA ASP A 205 -6.74 -28.63 12.53
C ASP A 205 -5.42 -28.84 11.76
N ASP A 206 -5.02 -27.89 10.91
CA ASP A 206 -3.75 -27.92 10.18
C ASP A 206 -2.57 -27.45 11.05
N ILE A 207 -2.35 -28.17 12.16
CA ILE A 207 -1.38 -27.82 13.19
C ILE A 207 0.04 -27.67 12.61
N MET A 208 0.40 -28.50 11.62
CA MET A 208 1.72 -28.44 11.00
C MET A 208 1.93 -27.15 10.22
N LEU A 209 0.97 -26.76 9.37
CA LEU A 209 1.04 -25.50 8.62
C LEU A 209 1.05 -24.30 9.57
N LEU A 210 0.19 -24.31 10.60
CA LEU A 210 0.13 -23.25 11.59
C LEU A 210 1.47 -23.08 12.33
N GLN A 211 2.10 -24.18 12.74
CA GLN A 211 3.39 -24.14 13.42
C GLN A 211 4.52 -23.68 12.49
N GLN A 212 4.49 -24.08 11.21
CA GLN A 212 5.45 -23.61 10.20
C GLN A 212 5.37 -22.09 10.04
N ILE A 213 4.18 -21.55 9.78
CA ILE A 213 3.96 -20.10 9.58
C ILE A 213 4.36 -19.33 10.84
N LYS A 214 4.02 -19.85 12.02
CA LYS A 214 4.42 -19.25 13.30
C LYS A 214 5.94 -19.16 13.43
N THR A 215 6.63 -20.26 13.14
CA THR A 215 8.11 -20.32 13.21
C THR A 215 8.75 -19.33 12.23
N GLU A 216 8.22 -19.24 11.01
CA GLU A 216 8.69 -18.28 10.01
C GLU A 216 8.49 -16.83 10.46
N ALA A 217 7.33 -16.51 11.05
CA ALA A 217 7.05 -15.18 11.58
C ALA A 217 7.95 -14.81 12.78
N GLU A 218 8.26 -15.78 13.64
CA GLU A 218 9.13 -15.61 14.80
C GLU A 218 10.61 -15.42 14.41
N ALA A 219 11.04 -15.98 13.27
CA ALA A 219 12.39 -15.79 12.75
C ALA A 219 12.67 -14.35 12.26
N ILE A 220 11.64 -13.56 11.99
CA ILE A 220 11.79 -12.16 11.58
C ILE A 220 11.92 -11.26 12.83
N PRO A 221 13.02 -10.50 13.00
CA PRO A 221 13.31 -9.76 14.24
C PRO A 221 12.37 -8.55 14.46
N MET A 222 11.79 -7.99 13.40
CA MET A 222 10.83 -6.89 13.49
C MET A 222 9.56 -7.30 14.26
N GLN A 223 8.75 -6.38 14.79
CA GLN A 223 7.52 -6.74 15.51
C GLN A 223 6.29 -6.89 14.59
N GLY A 224 6.34 -6.35 13.38
CA GLY A 224 5.15 -6.14 12.54
C GLY A 224 4.24 -5.05 13.12
N PHE A 225 3.10 -4.81 12.46
CA PHE A 225 2.13 -3.76 12.82
C PHE A 225 0.69 -4.28 12.88
N LEU A 226 0.53 -5.60 13.09
CA LEU A 226 -0.79 -6.24 13.09
C LEU A 226 -1.71 -5.72 14.22
N VAL A 227 -1.14 -5.19 15.30
CA VAL A 227 -1.89 -4.58 16.40
C VAL A 227 -2.52 -3.25 15.97
N GLN A 228 -1.79 -2.44 15.18
CA GLN A 228 -2.28 -1.17 14.64
C GLN A 228 -3.44 -1.38 13.66
N LEU A 229 -3.47 -2.53 12.99
CA LEU A 229 -4.55 -2.95 12.10
C LEU A 229 -5.80 -3.46 12.83
N ARG A 230 -5.76 -3.60 14.16
CA ARG A 230 -6.88 -4.12 14.98
C ARG A 230 -7.35 -5.49 14.50
N CYS A 231 -6.43 -6.41 14.23
CA CYS A 231 -6.77 -7.78 13.80
C CYS A 231 -6.53 -8.82 14.90
N SER A 232 -6.55 -8.42 16.18
CA SER A 232 -6.32 -9.32 17.32
C SER A 232 -7.39 -10.41 17.38
N LYS A 233 -7.19 -11.47 18.17
CA LYS A 233 -8.21 -12.54 18.32
C LYS A 233 -9.60 -12.01 18.69
N ALA A 234 -9.66 -10.94 19.49
CA ALA A 234 -10.90 -10.28 19.90
C ALA A 234 -11.55 -9.42 18.79
N ASP A 235 -10.81 -9.09 17.74
CA ASP A 235 -11.25 -8.22 16.66
C ASP A 235 -11.76 -9.00 15.43
N LEU A 236 -11.67 -10.34 15.45
CA LEU A 236 -12.16 -11.20 14.38
C LEU A 236 -13.66 -11.47 14.56
N PRO A 237 -14.43 -11.52 13.46
CA PRO A 237 -15.81 -11.95 13.53
C PRO A 237 -15.89 -13.37 14.09
N LEU A 238 -16.91 -13.63 14.90
CA LEU A 238 -17.14 -14.93 15.52
C LEU A 238 -17.17 -16.01 14.43
N SER A 239 -16.49 -17.12 14.68
CA SER A 239 -16.55 -18.26 13.77
C SER A 239 -18.01 -18.70 13.62
N PRO A 240 -18.49 -18.99 12.40
CA PRO A 240 -19.83 -19.55 12.20
C PRO A 240 -20.00 -20.91 12.91
N LYS A 241 -18.91 -21.55 13.38
CA LYS A 241 -18.97 -22.75 14.23
C LYS A 241 -19.31 -22.47 15.70
N CYS A 242 -19.41 -21.20 16.13
CA CYS A 242 -19.70 -20.84 17.52
C CYS A 242 -21.16 -20.41 17.78
N SER A 243 -22.07 -20.49 16.80
CA SER A 243 -23.49 -20.20 17.04
C SER A 243 -24.26 -21.36 17.66
N ASP A 244 -23.70 -22.57 17.67
CA ASP A 244 -24.33 -23.75 18.24
C ASP A 244 -23.53 -24.24 19.45
N ASN A 245 -24.09 -23.96 20.63
CA ASN A 245 -23.73 -24.45 21.97
C ASN A 245 -22.84 -23.54 22.83
N TYR A 246 -23.46 -23.13 23.95
CA TYR A 246 -22.94 -22.70 25.25
C TYR A 246 -23.16 -21.22 25.62
N CYS A 247 -24.33 -20.96 26.19
CA CYS A 247 -24.45 -20.09 27.36
C CYS A 247 -24.70 -20.98 28.59
N PRO A 248 -23.89 -20.93 29.65
CA PRO A 248 -24.41 -21.06 31.01
C PRO A 248 -25.21 -19.82 31.42
#